data_AF-A0A838HPC7-F1
#
_entry.id   AF-A0A838HPC7-F1
#
_cell.length_a   1.000
_cell.length_b   1.000
_cell.length_c   1.000
_cell.angle_alpha   90.00
_cell.angle_beta   90.00
_cell.angle_gamma   90.00
#
_symmetry.space_group_name_H-M   'P 1'
#
loop_
_entity.id
_entity.type
_entity.pdbx_description
1 polymer ?
#
loop_
_entity_poly.entity_id
_entity_poly.type
_entity_poly.pdbx_seq_one_letter_code
_entity_poly.pdbx_strand_id
1 'polypeptide(L)'
;LGALYGAFLHGLPSPLPDVPMQYADFADWQRDSLREELLQNELAYWRRQLGGQLPAPSLPTDRPRAGGAAARGRRCAAASCPGPGSDETRS
;
A
#
# COMPACT_ATOMS: atom_id res chain seq x y z
N LEU A 1 10.91 15.67 -11.55
CA LEU A 1 10.85 16.14 -12.95
C LEU A 1 11.40 17.57 -13.13
N GLY A 2 11.14 18.51 -12.22
CA GLY A 2 11.57 19.91 -12.38
C GLY A 2 13.08 20.14 -12.56
N ALA A 3 13.94 19.43 -11.83
CA ALA A 3 15.40 19.63 -11.91
C ALA A 3 16.00 19.21 -13.26
N LEU A 4 15.60 18.04 -13.80
CA LEU A 4 16.04 17.57 -15.11
C LEU A 4 15.50 18.43 -16.24
N TYR A 5 14.22 18.78 -16.16
CA TYR A 5 13.55 19.59 -17.18
C TYR A 5 14.20 20.97 -17.29
N GLY A 6 14.45 21.65 -16.16
CA GLY A 6 15.13 22.93 -16.14
C GLY A 6 16.57 22.85 -16.68
N ALA A 7 17.34 21.84 -16.29
CA ALA A 7 18.71 21.66 -16.78
C ALA A 7 18.76 21.47 -18.30
N PHE A 8 17.90 20.59 -18.85
CA PHE A 8 17.89 20.32 -20.28
C PHE A 8 17.34 21.48 -21.13
N LEU A 9 16.43 22.31 -20.60
CA LEU A 9 16.02 23.55 -21.27
C LEU A 9 17.18 24.54 -21.46
N HIS A 10 18.17 24.51 -20.58
CA HIS A 10 19.37 25.33 -20.65
C HIS A 10 20.57 24.61 -21.29
N GLY A 11 20.38 23.42 -21.88
CA GLY A 11 21.45 22.62 -22.45
C GLY A 11 22.47 22.10 -21.43
N LEU A 12 22.12 22.15 -20.14
CA LEU A 12 22.97 21.69 -19.04
C LEU A 12 22.76 20.17 -18.81
N PRO A 13 23.80 19.46 -18.35
CA PRO A 13 23.71 18.04 -18.04
C PRO A 13 22.80 17.76 -16.83
N SER A 14 22.46 16.48 -16.62
CA SER A 14 21.67 16.04 -15.47
C SER A 14 22.28 16.53 -14.15
N PRO A 15 21.56 17.32 -13.33
CA PRO A 15 22.06 17.81 -12.06
C PRO A 15 21.83 16.80 -10.93
N LEU A 16 21.23 15.65 -11.21
CA LEU A 16 20.92 14.65 -10.20
C LEU A 16 22.17 13.80 -9.91
N PRO A 17 22.46 13.52 -8.62
CA PRO A 17 23.50 12.59 -8.27
C PRO A 17 23.12 11.19 -8.74
N ASP A 18 24.13 10.38 -9.07
CA ASP A 18 23.92 8.98 -9.39
C ASP A 18 23.29 8.25 -8.21
N VAL A 19 22.35 7.36 -8.52
CA VAL A 19 21.64 6.60 -7.49
C VAL A 19 22.60 5.57 -6.91
N PRO A 20 22.86 5.58 -5.59
CA PRO A 20 23.89 4.76 -4.97
C PRO A 20 23.57 3.26 -4.94
N MET A 21 22.31 2.89 -5.13
CA MET A 21 21.84 1.50 -5.14
C MET A 21 20.67 1.36 -6.11
N GLN A 22 20.78 0.48 -7.09
CA GLN A 22 19.69 0.21 -8.02
C GLN A 22 18.68 -0.74 -7.38
N TYR A 23 17.45 -0.70 -7.87
CA TYR A 23 16.41 -1.63 -7.40
C TYR A 23 16.79 -3.10 -7.66
N ALA A 24 17.51 -3.37 -8.74
CA ALA A 24 18.02 -4.72 -9.05
C ALA A 24 18.93 -5.24 -7.93
N ASP A 25 19.87 -4.41 -7.48
CA ASP A 25 20.80 -4.76 -6.39
C ASP A 25 20.04 -5.08 -5.10
N PHE A 26 19.00 -4.30 -4.79
CA PHE A 26 18.14 -4.56 -3.65
C PHE A 26 17.35 -5.88 -3.77
N ALA A 27 16.80 -6.16 -4.95
CA ALA A 27 16.03 -7.38 -5.18
C ALA A 27 16.90 -8.65 -5.10
N ASP A 28 18.15 -8.58 -5.56
CA ASP A 28 19.10 -9.67 -5.44
C ASP A 28 19.55 -9.86 -4.00
N TRP A 29 19.87 -8.78 -3.28
CA TRP A 29 20.13 -8.84 -1.83
C TRP A 29 18.95 -9.46 -1.06
N GLN A 30 17.72 -9.09 -1.39
CA GLN A 30 16.52 -9.64 -0.76
C GLN A 30 16.43 -11.15 -0.99
N ARG A 31 16.70 -11.64 -2.21
CA ARG A 31 16.67 -13.08 -2.50
C ARG A 31 17.75 -13.85 -1.74
N ASP A 32 18.95 -13.32 -1.66
CA ASP A 32 20.05 -13.99 -0.97
C ASP A 32 19.83 -14.00 0.55
N SER A 33 19.31 -12.92 1.12
CA SER A 33 18.96 -12.83 2.55
C SER A 33 17.85 -13.79 2.97
N LEU A 34 16.98 -14.19 2.02
CA LEU A 34 15.91 -15.17 2.26
C LEU A 34 16.41 -16.62 2.29
N ARG A 35 17.69 -16.90 2.04
CA ARG A 35 18.23 -18.28 2.08
C ARG A 35 18.75 -18.70 3.45
N GLU A 36 18.77 -17.78 4.40
CA GLU A 36 19.40 -17.98 5.70
C GLU A 36 18.41 -18.50 6.76
N GLU A 37 18.94 -19.08 7.82
CA GLU A 37 18.18 -19.59 8.98
C GLU A 37 17.26 -18.53 9.60
N LEU A 38 17.63 -17.25 9.48
CA LEU A 38 16.80 -16.12 9.89
C LEU A 38 15.42 -16.12 9.23
N LEU A 39 15.30 -16.51 7.95
CA LEU A 39 14.01 -16.59 7.28
C LEU A 39 13.12 -17.63 7.93
N GLN A 40 13.66 -18.79 8.32
CA GLN A 40 12.85 -19.84 8.92
C GLN A 40 12.30 -19.40 10.29
N ASN A 41 13.08 -18.64 11.05
CA ASN A 41 12.64 -18.05 12.32
C ASN A 41 11.52 -17.02 12.12
N GLU A 42 11.67 -16.12 11.15
CA GLU A 42 10.63 -15.13 10.79
C GLU A 42 9.36 -15.84 10.30
N LEU A 43 9.48 -16.84 9.42
CA LEU A 43 8.35 -17.63 8.94
C LEU A 43 7.64 -18.36 10.09
N ALA A 44 8.40 -18.96 11.01
CA ALA A 44 7.83 -19.63 12.18
C ALA A 44 7.09 -18.63 13.08
N TYR A 45 7.65 -17.44 13.29
CA TYR A 45 6.99 -16.37 14.04
C TYR A 45 5.67 -15.95 13.39
N TRP A 46 5.67 -15.63 12.10
CA TRP A 46 4.46 -15.19 11.40
C TRP A 46 3.42 -16.28 11.26
N ARG A 47 3.83 -17.54 11.08
CA ARG A 47 2.90 -18.69 11.13
C ARG A 47 2.23 -18.83 12.49
N ARG A 48 2.95 -18.59 13.59
CA ARG A 48 2.34 -18.59 14.93
C ARG A 48 1.38 -17.42 15.12
N GLN A 49 1.72 -16.23 14.62
CA GLN A 49 0.89 -15.03 14.78
C GLN A 49 -0.35 -15.03 13.87
N LEU A 50 -0.23 -15.57 12.65
CA LEU A 50 -1.23 -15.41 11.59
C LEU A 50 -1.79 -16.73 11.05
N GLY A 51 -1.31 -17.90 11.51
CA GLY A 51 -1.68 -19.21 10.97
C GLY A 51 -3.05 -19.73 11.40
N GLY A 52 -3.74 -19.04 12.31
CA GLY A 52 -5.10 -19.36 12.71
C GLY A 52 -6.15 -18.64 11.85
N GLN A 53 -7.43 -18.89 12.15
CA GLN A 53 -8.52 -18.12 11.56
C GLN A 53 -8.52 -16.71 12.14
N LEU A 54 -7.85 -15.79 11.46
CA LEU A 54 -7.87 -14.38 11.82
C LEU A 54 -9.30 -13.84 11.58
N PRO A 55 -9.97 -13.28 12.59
CA PRO A 55 -11.29 -12.72 12.41
C PRO A 55 -11.18 -11.55 11.42
N ALA A 56 -12.13 -11.50 10.48
CA ALA A 56 -12.26 -10.33 9.63
C ALA A 56 -12.48 -9.11 10.55
N PRO A 57 -11.70 -8.03 10.39
CA PRO A 57 -11.87 -6.86 11.23
C PRO A 57 -13.29 -6.33 11.06
N SER A 58 -14.06 -6.26 12.15
CA SER A 58 -15.40 -5.69 12.19
C SER A 58 -15.34 -4.16 12.15
N LEU A 59 -14.80 -3.64 11.06
CA LEU A 59 -14.82 -2.21 10.80
C LEU A 59 -16.24 -1.81 10.39
N PRO A 60 -16.75 -0.65 10.85
CA PRO A 60 -18.04 -0.14 10.42
C PRO A 60 -17.96 0.21 8.92
N THR A 61 -18.28 -0.76 8.07
CA THR A 61 -18.32 -0.59 6.62
C THR A 61 -19.75 -0.25 6.19
N ASP A 62 -19.91 0.85 5.46
CA ASP A 62 -21.17 1.31 4.87
C ASP A 62 -21.81 0.28 3.91
N ARG A 63 -20.99 -0.61 3.31
CA ARG A 63 -21.46 -1.70 2.46
C ARG A 63 -20.75 -3.00 2.79
N PRO A 64 -21.42 -4.17 2.68
CA PRO A 64 -20.76 -5.46 2.78
C PRO A 64 -19.63 -5.52 1.75
N ARG A 65 -18.46 -6.01 2.19
CA ARG A 65 -17.29 -6.16 1.32
C ARG A 65 -17.63 -7.13 0.19
N ALA A 66 -17.84 -6.63 -1.02
CA ALA A 66 -18.07 -7.45 -2.20
C ALA A 66 -16.86 -8.36 -2.47
N GLY A 67 -17.09 -9.56 -2.99
CA GLY A 67 -16.04 -10.56 -3.26
C GLY A 67 -14.96 -10.12 -4.27
N GLY A 68 -15.16 -8.99 -4.95
CA GLY A 68 -14.17 -8.33 -5.80
C GLY A 68 -13.77 -6.97 -5.23
N ALA A 69 -12.46 -6.71 -5.12
CA ALA A 69 -11.95 -5.41 -4.74
C ALA A 69 -12.23 -4.39 -5.85
N ALA A 70 -13.29 -3.58 -5.69
CA ALA A 70 -13.43 -2.38 -6.49
C ALA A 70 -12.39 -1.36 -6.02
N ALA A 71 -11.36 -1.08 -6.82
CA ALA A 71 -10.34 -0.05 -6.53
C ALA A 71 -10.87 1.38 -6.68
N ARG A 72 -12.07 1.63 -6.14
CA ARG A 72 -12.75 2.94 -6.17
C ARG A 72 -12.61 3.58 -4.80
N GLY A 73 -11.47 4.26 -4.59
CA GLY A 73 -11.27 5.13 -3.43
C GLY A 73 -11.91 6.50 -3.67
N ARG A 74 -12.76 6.96 -2.75
CA ARG A 74 -13.23 8.35 -2.73
C ARG A 74 -12.75 8.99 -1.44
N ARG A 75 -12.15 10.18 -1.55
CA ARG A 75 -11.89 11.04 -0.38
C ARG A 75 -13.13 11.91 -0.16
N CYS A 76 -13.82 11.72 0.95
CA CYS A 76 -14.84 12.67 1.43
C CYS A 76 -14.22 13.49 2.56
N ALA A 77 -14.42 14.81 2.55
CA ALA A 77 -14.16 15.62 3.73
C ALA A 77 -15.11 15.17 4.85
N ALA A 78 -14.61 15.05 6.09
CA ALA A 78 -15.37 14.51 7.22
C ALA A 78 -16.71 15.24 7.46
N ALA A 79 -16.85 16.49 7.01
CA ALA A 79 -18.05 17.31 7.16
C ALA A 79 -19.17 17.07 6.11
N SER A 80 -18.98 16.18 5.13
CA SER A 80 -19.95 15.99 4.03
C SER A 80 -20.33 14.53 3.80
N CYS A 81 -20.17 13.66 4.80
CA CYS A 81 -20.81 12.35 4.77
C CYS A 81 -22.28 12.52 5.21
N PRO A 82 -23.28 12.33 4.32
CA PRO A 82 -24.65 12.17 4.78
C PRO A 82 -24.72 10.91 5.65
N GLY A 83 -25.34 11.01 6.83
CA GLY A 83 -25.57 9.87 7.72
C GLY A 83 -26.42 8.78 7.04
N PRO A 84 -26.41 7.54 7.56
CA PRO A 84 -27.19 6.45 7.00
C PRO A 84 -28.67 6.86 6.92
N GLY A 85 -29.23 6.79 5.72
CA GLY A 85 -30.55 7.30 5.38
C GLY A 85 -31.65 6.72 6.26
N SER A 86 -32.39 7.61 6.93
CA SER A 86 -33.72 7.34 7.43
C SER A 86 -34.67 7.23 6.24
N ASP A 87 -34.86 6.01 5.75
CA ASP A 87 -35.98 5.68 4.88
C ASP A 87 -37.20 5.42 5.78
N GLU A 88 -37.89 6.49 6.15
CA GLU A 88 -39.14 6.45 6.89
C GLU A 88 -40.23 7.08 6.03
N THR A 89 -40.59 6.40 4.94
CA THR A 89 -41.89 6.61 4.29
C THR A 89 -42.84 5.50 4.78
N ARG A 90 -43.48 5.76 5.91
CA ARG A 90 -44.62 4.98 6.42
C ARG A 90 -45.91 5.79 6.23
N SER A 91 -46.82 5.17 5.47
CA SER A 91 -48.29 5.31 5.43
C SER A 91 -48.91 6.64 5.01
#